data_AF-A0A534T6L8-F1
#
_entry.id   AF-A0A534T6L8-F1
#
_cell.length_a   1.000
_cell.length_b   1.000
_cell.length_c   1.000
_cell.angle_alpha   90.00
_cell.angle_beta   90.00
_cell.angle_gamma   90.00
#
_symmetry.space_group_name_H-M   'P 1'
#
loop_
_entity.id
_entity.type
_entity.pdbx_description
1 polymer ?
#
loop_
_entity_poly.entity_id
_entity_poly.type
_entity_poly.pdbx_seq_one_letter_code
_entity_poly.pdbx_strand_id
1 'polypeptide(L)' 'EWITVADLPRALRAQDEALPAVGDELREALRAYERIHVESVLRRTGSDKRKAAELLGLSLSSLYRKLNELGIGLE' A
#
# COMPACT_ATOMS: atom_id res chain seq x y z
N GLU A 1 -4.68 31.05 -12.01
CA GLU A 1 -3.37 30.41 -11.75
C GLU A 1 -3.60 29.06 -11.07
N TRP A 2 -2.78 28.06 -11.36
CA TRP A 2 -2.88 26.73 -10.76
C TRP A 2 -1.78 26.55 -9.73
N ILE A 3 -2.14 26.03 -8.56
CA ILE A 3 -1.19 25.68 -7.49
C ILE A 3 -0.52 24.35 -7.86
N THR A 4 0.79 24.27 -7.65
CA THR A 4 1.63 23.10 -7.94
C THR A 4 2.24 22.52 -6.66
N VAL A 5 2.80 21.32 -6.74
CA VAL A 5 3.54 20.70 -5.62
C VAL A 5 4.72 21.56 -5.16
N ALA A 6 5.28 22.39 -6.06
CA ALA A 6 6.35 23.33 -5.74
C ALA A 6 5.90 24.45 -4.79
N ASP A 7 4.60 24.67 -4.63
CA ASP A 7 4.02 25.68 -3.74
C ASP A 7 3.75 25.15 -2.33
N LEU A 8 3.87 23.85 -2.10
CA LEU A 8 3.72 23.25 -0.78
C LEU A 8 4.93 23.59 0.12
N PRO A 9 4.75 23.73 1.46
CA PRO A 9 5.85 23.80 2.41
C PRO A 9 6.81 22.61 2.28
N ARG A 10 8.13 22.84 2.43
CA ARG A 10 9.16 21.79 2.27
C ARG A 10 8.89 20.52 3.09
N ALA A 11 8.29 20.65 4.27
CA ALA A 11 7.92 19.51 5.12
C ALA A 11 6.88 18.57 4.50
N LEU A 12 6.10 19.03 3.52
CA LEU A 12 5.08 18.24 2.82
C LEU A 12 5.55 17.76 1.43
N ARG A 13 6.65 18.30 0.89
CA ARG A 13 7.18 17.93 -0.44
C ARG A 13 7.79 16.54 -0.52
N ALA A 14 8.01 15.87 0.61
CA ALA A 14 8.71 14.58 0.68
C ALA A 14 7.82 13.42 1.12
N GLN A 15 6.49 13.55 0.98
CA GLN A 15 5.57 12.41 1.17
C GLN A 15 5.24 11.71 -0.15
N ASP A 16 6.07 11.89 -1.17
CA ASP A 16 6.07 11.00 -2.33
C ASP A 16 6.65 9.66 -1.90
N GLU A 17 5.83 8.79 -1.29
CA GLU A 17 5.92 7.37 -1.64
C GLU A 17 5.60 7.34 -3.14
N ALA A 18 6.64 7.54 -3.95
CA ALA A 18 6.53 7.49 -5.40
C ALA A 18 5.82 6.18 -5.72
N LEU A 19 4.61 6.29 -6.27
CA LEU A 19 3.87 5.12 -6.71
C LEU A 19 4.82 4.33 -7.61
N PRO A 20 4.91 3.00 -7.43
CA PRO A 20 5.76 2.18 -8.28
C PRO A 20 5.43 2.48 -9.73
N ALA A 21 6.45 2.61 -10.57
CA ALA A 21 6.25 2.73 -12.01
C ALA A 21 5.58 1.44 -12.49
N VAL A 22 4.27 1.50 -12.67
CA VAL A 22 3.48 0.41 -13.22
C VAL A 22 3.42 0.62 -14.73
N GLY A 23 3.56 -0.46 -15.51
CA GLY A 23 3.26 -0.42 -16.93
C GLY A 23 1.78 -0.13 -17.22
N ASP A 24 1.44 -0.05 -18.51
CA ASP A 24 0.08 0.29 -18.96
C ASP A 24 -0.96 -0.81 -18.67
N GLU A 25 -0.52 -2.00 -18.24
CA GLU A 25 -1.38 -3.14 -17.92
C GLU A 25 -2.14 -2.94 -16.59
N LEU A 26 -3.47 -2.91 -16.66
CA LEU A 26 -4.35 -2.76 -15.50
C LEU A 26 -4.08 -3.80 -14.40
N ARG A 27 -3.77 -5.04 -14.78
CA ARG A 27 -3.49 -6.12 -13.81
C ARG A 27 -2.26 -5.81 -12.97
N GLU A 28 -1.22 -5.26 -13.59
CA GLU A 28 -0.02 -4.85 -12.87
C GLU A 28 -0.32 -3.68 -11.94
N ALA A 29 -1.13 -2.71 -12.41
CA ALA A 29 -1.50 -1.53 -11.62
C ALA A 29 -2.26 -1.91 -10.36
N LEU A 30 -3.26 -2.77 -10.51
CA LEU A 30 -4.04 -3.29 -9.39
C LEU A 30 -3.15 -4.06 -8.41
N ARG A 31 -2.27 -4.94 -8.90
CA ARG A 31 -1.36 -5.71 -8.05
C ARG A 31 -0.40 -4.81 -7.27
N ALA A 32 0.13 -3.77 -7.91
CA ALA A 32 1.04 -2.81 -7.28
C ALA A 32 0.34 -1.99 -6.20
N TYR A 33 -0.84 -1.44 -6.51
CA TYR A 33 -1.66 -0.71 -5.55
C TYR A 33 -2.04 -1.60 -4.36
N GLU A 34 -2.46 -2.83 -4.64
CA GLU A 34 -2.87 -3.78 -3.62
C GLU A 34 -1.73 -4.11 -2.65
N ARG A 35 -0.51 -4.30 -3.15
CA ARG A 35 0.69 -4.47 -2.31
C ARG A 35 0.89 -3.29 -1.38
N ILE A 36 0.89 -2.06 -1.90
CA ILE A 36 1.06 -0.83 -1.12
C ILE A 36 -0.03 -0.71 -0.04
N HIS A 37 -1.27 -0.99 -0.41
CA HIS A 37 -2.40 -0.87 0.51
C HIS A 37 -2.30 -1.88 1.66
N VAL A 38 -1.99 -3.15 1.36
CA VAL A 38 -1.83 -4.19 2.38
C VAL A 38 -0.65 -3.86 3.30
N GLU A 39 0.50 -3.45 2.77
CA GLU A 39 1.66 -3.03 3.57
C GLU A 39 1.34 -1.82 4.45
N SER A 40 0.65 -0.81 3.93
CA SER A 40 0.23 0.37 4.69
C SER A 40 -0.66 0.02 5.87
N VAL A 41 -1.66 -0.87 5.66
CA VAL A 41 -2.52 -1.34 6.74
C VAL A 41 -1.72 -2.12 7.79
N LEU A 42 -0.82 -3.02 7.36
CA LEU A 42 0.06 -3.75 8.27
C LEU A 42 0.94 -2.82 9.12
N ARG A 43 1.53 -1.77 8.52
CA ARG A 43 2.29 -0.76 9.27
C ARG A 43 1.41 -0.03 10.29
N ARG A 44 0.21 0.39 9.87
CA ARG A 44 -0.75 1.10 10.74
C ARG A 44 -1.25 0.24 11.90
N THR A 45 -1.30 -1.09 11.75
CA THR A 45 -1.69 -2.01 12.83
C THR A 45 -0.51 -2.51 13.66
N GLY A 46 0.72 -2.05 13.41
CA GLY A 46 1.91 -2.54 14.11
C GLY A 46 2.15 -4.03 13.87
N SER A 47 1.90 -4.50 12.64
CA SER A 47 2.01 -5.90 12.23
C SER A 47 1.03 -6.89 12.84
N ASP A 48 0.01 -6.43 13.60
CA ASP A 48 -1.10 -7.26 14.03
C ASP A 48 -1.92 -7.72 12.81
N LYS A 49 -1.74 -8.99 12.46
CA LYS A 49 -2.35 -9.62 11.28
C LYS A 49 -3.85 -9.81 11.42
N ARG A 50 -4.38 -10.01 12.63
CA ARG A 50 -5.83 -10.13 12.84
C ARG A 50 -6.51 -8.79 12.63
N LYS A 51 -5.97 -7.74 13.26
CA LYS A 51 -6.47 -6.38 13.11
C LYS A 51 -6.35 -5.89 11.66
N ALA A 52 -5.25 -6.22 10.98
CA ALA A 52 -5.08 -5.89 9.57
C ALA A 52 -6.12 -6.60 8.68
N ALA A 53 -6.37 -7.89 8.91
CA ALA A 53 -7.37 -8.65 8.17
C ALA A 53 -8.77 -8.06 8.34
N GLU A 54 -9.15 -7.69 9.56
CA GLU A 54 -10.42 -7.02 9.87
C GLU A 54 -10.55 -5.69 9.12
N LEU A 55 -9.52 -4.83 9.16
CA LEU A 55 -9.52 -3.55 8.45
C LEU A 55 -9.57 -3.71 6.92
N LEU A 56 -8.98 -4.78 6.39
CA LEU A 56 -9.00 -5.11 4.96
C LEU A 56 -10.31 -5.83 4.56
N GLY A 57 -11.18 -6.19 5.50
CA GLY A 57 -12.39 -6.97 5.22
C GLY A 57 -12.11 -8.41 4.77
N LEU A 58 -10.97 -8.97 5.18
CA LEU A 58 -10.51 -10.30 4.80
C LEU A 58 -10.56 -11.27 5.97
N SER A 59 -10.72 -12.56 5.67
CA SER A 59 -10.39 -13.60 6.65
C SER A 59 -8.87 -13.63 6.87
N LEU A 60 -8.43 -14.11 8.04
CA LEU A 60 -7.00 -14.24 8.33
C LEU A 60 -6.28 -15.14 7.31
N SER A 61 -6.92 -16.24 6.91
CA SER A 61 -6.40 -17.15 5.88
C SER A 61 -6.30 -16.48 4.51
N SER A 62 -7.28 -15.64 4.16
CA SER A 62 -7.27 -14.85 2.92
C SER A 62 -6.13 -13.84 2.94
N LEU A 63 -5.90 -13.17 4.07
CA LEU A 63 -4.78 -12.25 4.23
C LEU A 63 -3.45 -12.98 4.01
N TYR A 64 -3.20 -14.11 4.68
CA TYR A 64 -1.94 -14.86 4.50
C TYR A 64 -1.69 -15.28 3.04
N ARG A 65 -2.73 -15.77 2.34
CA ARG A 65 -2.63 -16.07 0.90
C ARG A 65 -2.27 -14.83 0.10
N LYS A 66 -2.91 -13.71 0.40
CA LYS A 66 -2.65 -12.41 -0.24
C LYS A 66 -1.21 -11.96 -0.07
N LEU A 67 -0.66 -12.09 1.14
CA LEU A 67 0.73 -11.73 1.44
C LEU A 67 1.70 -12.56 0.61
N ASN A 68 1.45 -13.87 0.49
CA ASN A 68 2.25 -14.75 -0.36
C ASN A 68 2.14 -14.40 -1.85
N GLU A 69 0.92 -14.17 -2.35
CA GLU A 69 0.66 -13.79 -3.75
C GLU A 69 1.30 -12.44 -4.13
N LEU A 70 1.37 -11.51 -3.17
CA LEU A 70 1.98 -10.17 -3.33
C LEU A 70 3.48 -10.13 -3.01
N GLY A 71 4.05 -11.21 -2.46
CA GLY A 71 5.45 -11.29 -2.07
C GLY A 71 5.80 -10.42 -0.86
N ILE A 72 4.85 -10.17 0.04
CA ILE A 72 5.07 -9.37 1.25
C ILE A 72 5.67 -10.27 2.32
N GLY A 73 6.92 -10.00 2.70
CA GLY A 73 7.65 -10.73 3.73
C GLY A 73 6.98 -10.61 5.11
N LEU A 74 6.84 -11.74 5.79
CA LEU A 74 6.43 -11.80 7.18
C LEU A 74 7.69 -11.79 8.05
N GLU A 75 8.24 -10.62 8.33
CA GLU A 75 9.25 -10.44 9.39
C GLU A 75 8.58 -10.24 10.76
#